data_AF-A0A962G5M4-F1
#
_entry.id   AF-A0A962G5M4-F1
#
_cell.length_a   1.000
_cell.length_b   1.000
_cell.length_c   1.000
_cell.angle_alpha   90.00
_cell.angle_beta   90.00
_cell.angle_gamma   90.00
#
_symmetry.space_group_name_H-M   'P 1'
#
loop_
_entity.id
_entity.type
_entity.pdbx_description
1 polymer ?
#
loop_
_entity_poly.entity_id
_entity_poly.type
_entity_poly.pdbx_seq_one_letter_code
_entity_poly.pdbx_strand_id
1 'polypeptide(L)'
;FNFTRVPGLGGAGGFGAGNGSPGGSNNNVQPPSGDGGGGAGLGGAVFNYGGTLSVRNSTLSGNTAQGGSSGFVPSPYGGGVGPGGDGGAGSGFGGAIFSMNRGATSASVNLRHVTIADSTVAAGQSLGAAGAATGALYVLGNSGTSTAVVNNSIIADTSAGVDFVASTISGGTANSSGVGNLIETNTGFGGSITSTADPNLAGLADNRGPTPTRALNTGSPAIDAGDPGQTGGLTTDQRGGIFQRVVDGDLNGSTIVDIGAYELIQIDYGDAPDFASGTGDVEVLLESGVDDQRISNVGTDGDASRGAGNGRVAFNATANEYLVVWSADNDANDNENEIWGRRFDGSTRQPIGGEFRISTTGTDGDADRDAFNPDVSWSSQTNEYLVVWQGDNESTDNEFETYGRFVGPTGALQGIQLRISQMGTDGDANSSASNPALAYSATSNEFLVVWQGDEGLAPLVDNEFEIFGQRISAASRNTAGSRMQISMMGGANGADANYDANSPDLAWNSAANTFLVVWG
;
A
#
# COMPACT_ATOMS: atom_id res chain seq x y z
N PHE A 1 22.89 -69.84 -27.21
CA PHE A 1 22.74 -68.94 -26.04
C PHE A 1 23.01 -67.52 -26.50
N ASN A 2 21.97 -66.84 -26.99
CA ASN A 2 22.08 -65.43 -27.39
C ASN A 2 21.60 -64.61 -26.19
N PHE A 3 22.55 -64.08 -25.42
CA PHE A 3 22.23 -63.29 -24.23
C PHE A 3 22.00 -61.84 -24.67
N THR A 4 20.75 -61.42 -24.81
CA THR A 4 20.41 -60.00 -24.99
C THR A 4 20.27 -59.34 -23.63
N ARG A 5 21.26 -58.53 -23.27
CA ARG A 5 21.19 -57.57 -22.15
C ARG A 5 20.42 -56.33 -22.62
N VAL A 6 19.47 -55.85 -21.82
CA VAL A 6 18.67 -54.65 -22.13
C VAL A 6 18.98 -53.60 -21.07
N PRO A 7 19.93 -52.68 -21.32
CA PRO A 7 20.27 -51.64 -20.36
C PRO A 7 19.05 -50.76 -20.08
N GLY A 8 18.98 -50.23 -18.86
CA GLY A 8 17.99 -49.23 -18.51
C GLY A 8 18.18 -47.95 -19.33
N LEU A 9 17.08 -47.28 -19.67
CA LEU A 9 17.12 -45.97 -20.33
C LEU A 9 17.47 -44.89 -19.31
N GLY A 10 18.34 -43.96 -19.69
CA GLY A 10 18.61 -42.77 -18.87
C GLY A 10 17.39 -41.86 -18.77
N GLY A 11 17.23 -41.22 -17.62
CA GLY A 11 16.21 -40.19 -17.40
C GLY A 11 16.52 -38.92 -18.20
N ALA A 12 15.45 -38.24 -18.65
CA ALA A 12 15.59 -36.96 -19.36
C ALA A 12 16.02 -35.84 -18.40
N GLY A 13 16.95 -34.98 -18.82
CA GLY A 13 17.26 -33.74 -18.10
C GLY A 13 16.34 -32.59 -18.53
N GLY A 14 16.25 -31.54 -17.71
CA GLY A 14 15.45 -30.33 -18.01
C GLY A 14 14.88 -29.66 -16.76
N PHE A 15 13.85 -28.83 -16.92
CA PHE A 15 13.12 -28.16 -15.82
C PHE A 15 12.60 -29.12 -14.73
N GLY A 16 12.33 -30.37 -15.11
CA GLY A 16 12.11 -31.49 -14.20
C GLY A 16 12.90 -32.69 -14.69
N ALA A 17 13.68 -33.31 -13.81
CA ALA A 17 14.47 -34.48 -14.16
C ALA A 17 13.63 -35.76 -14.17
N GLY A 18 13.75 -36.53 -15.25
CA GLY A 18 13.25 -37.89 -15.31
C GLY A 18 14.14 -38.86 -14.52
N ASN A 19 13.53 -39.86 -13.90
CA ASN A 19 14.26 -40.99 -13.33
C ASN A 19 14.80 -41.90 -14.44
N GLY A 20 15.92 -42.56 -14.17
CA GLY A 20 16.39 -43.66 -14.99
C GLY A 20 15.46 -44.87 -14.89
N SER A 21 15.35 -45.63 -15.98
CA SER A 21 14.60 -46.89 -15.99
C SER A 21 15.46 -48.03 -15.45
N PRO A 22 14.87 -49.02 -14.76
CA PRO A 22 15.56 -50.25 -14.41
C PRO A 22 16.02 -51.02 -15.66
N GLY A 23 17.14 -51.72 -15.58
CA GLY A 23 17.58 -52.66 -16.62
C GLY A 23 16.78 -53.97 -16.61
N GLY A 24 16.80 -54.70 -17.74
CA GLY A 24 16.11 -55.99 -17.87
C GLY A 24 16.88 -57.19 -17.29
N SER A 25 16.15 -58.16 -16.73
CA SER A 25 16.66 -59.52 -16.41
C SER A 25 16.15 -60.53 -17.43
N ASN A 26 16.96 -61.53 -17.80
CA ASN A 26 16.46 -62.75 -18.45
C ASN A 26 16.16 -63.83 -17.40
N ASN A 27 15.31 -64.81 -17.74
CA ASN A 27 14.78 -65.83 -16.82
C ASN A 27 15.82 -66.84 -16.28
N ASN A 28 17.13 -66.56 -16.37
CA ASN A 28 18.17 -67.52 -15.99
C ASN A 28 19.33 -66.83 -15.25
N VAL A 29 19.15 -66.60 -13.93
CA VAL A 29 20.20 -66.61 -12.88
C VAL A 29 21.54 -65.92 -13.26
N GLN A 30 21.50 -64.80 -14.00
CA GLN A 30 22.65 -63.96 -14.34
C GLN A 30 22.25 -62.50 -14.14
N PRO A 31 23.19 -61.64 -13.74
CA PRO A 31 22.88 -60.34 -13.16
C PRO A 31 22.15 -59.42 -14.15
N PRO A 32 21.26 -58.52 -13.65
CA PRO A 32 20.57 -57.54 -14.49
C PRO A 32 21.58 -56.72 -15.30
N SER A 33 21.19 -56.31 -16.51
CA SER A 33 21.93 -55.29 -17.25
C SER A 33 21.84 -53.95 -16.53
N GLY A 34 22.93 -53.15 -16.56
CA GLY A 34 23.04 -51.92 -15.77
C GLY A 34 21.85 -50.97 -15.91
N ASP A 35 21.51 -50.32 -14.80
CA ASP A 35 20.37 -49.42 -14.67
C ASP A 35 20.61 -48.09 -15.38
N GLY A 36 19.53 -47.44 -15.82
CA GLY A 36 19.59 -46.11 -16.40
C GLY A 36 19.96 -45.07 -15.35
N GLY A 37 20.80 -44.10 -15.70
CA GLY A 37 21.09 -42.96 -14.82
C GLY A 37 19.92 -41.97 -14.76
N GLY A 38 19.84 -41.17 -13.71
CA GLY A 38 18.85 -40.10 -13.58
C GLY A 38 19.20 -38.84 -14.37
N GLY A 39 18.19 -38.09 -14.82
CA GLY A 39 18.36 -36.83 -15.55
C GLY A 39 18.74 -35.65 -14.64
N ALA A 40 19.36 -34.60 -15.18
CA ALA A 40 19.65 -33.38 -14.41
C ALA A 40 18.44 -32.44 -14.33
N GLY A 41 18.16 -31.87 -13.16
CA GLY A 41 17.22 -30.78 -12.97
C GLY A 41 17.91 -29.45 -13.22
N LEU A 42 17.39 -28.61 -14.12
CA LEU A 42 18.08 -27.42 -14.62
C LEU A 42 17.16 -26.20 -14.56
N GLY A 43 17.41 -25.27 -13.63
CA GLY A 43 16.70 -23.99 -13.53
C GLY A 43 15.28 -24.14 -13.03
N GLY A 44 15.01 -24.04 -11.72
CA GLY A 44 13.65 -24.20 -11.20
C GLY A 44 12.67 -23.09 -11.62
N ALA A 45 13.19 -21.89 -11.93
CA ALA A 45 12.44 -20.79 -12.53
C ALA A 45 12.85 -20.53 -13.98
N VAL A 46 14.15 -20.45 -14.26
CA VAL A 46 14.67 -20.08 -15.58
C VAL A 46 15.85 -20.97 -15.98
N PHE A 47 15.74 -21.53 -17.18
CA PHE A 47 16.82 -22.23 -17.88
C PHE A 47 17.32 -21.38 -19.06
N ASN A 48 18.51 -20.80 -18.94
CA ASN A 48 19.13 -19.99 -19.99
C ASN A 48 20.26 -20.76 -20.70
N TYR A 49 20.06 -21.09 -21.98
CA TYR A 49 21.03 -21.83 -22.78
C TYR A 49 21.54 -21.03 -24.00
N GLY A 50 22.75 -20.48 -23.88
CA GLY A 50 23.39 -19.66 -24.92
C GLY A 50 22.73 -18.29 -25.13
N GLY A 51 21.87 -17.86 -24.19
CA GLY A 51 21.12 -16.61 -24.25
C GLY A 51 21.61 -15.54 -23.26
N THR A 52 20.96 -14.38 -23.31
CA THR A 52 21.12 -13.29 -22.35
C THR A 52 19.84 -13.13 -21.54
N LEU A 53 19.96 -13.30 -20.22
CA LEU A 53 18.90 -13.07 -19.26
C LEU A 53 19.15 -11.74 -18.54
N SER A 54 18.17 -10.85 -18.53
CA SER A 54 18.18 -9.64 -17.71
C SER A 54 16.96 -9.66 -16.80
N VAL A 55 17.18 -9.68 -15.48
CA VAL A 55 16.11 -9.61 -14.48
C VAL A 55 16.34 -8.35 -13.66
N ARG A 56 15.28 -7.56 -13.48
CA ARG A 56 15.33 -6.31 -12.75
C ARG A 56 14.10 -6.18 -11.88
N ASN A 57 14.29 -5.76 -10.64
CA ASN A 57 13.18 -5.39 -9.76
C ASN A 57 12.15 -6.52 -9.60
N SER A 58 12.63 -7.72 -9.30
CA SER A 58 11.80 -8.93 -9.32
C SER A 58 12.18 -9.90 -8.20
N THR A 59 11.18 -10.58 -7.66
CA THR A 59 11.36 -11.66 -6.69
C THR A 59 11.21 -13.02 -7.39
N LEU A 60 12.19 -13.91 -7.17
CA LEU A 60 12.20 -15.31 -7.59
C LEU A 60 12.27 -16.16 -6.33
N SER A 61 11.13 -16.70 -5.89
CA SER A 61 11.03 -17.32 -4.57
C SER A 61 10.45 -18.73 -4.64
N GLY A 62 10.94 -19.64 -3.78
CA GLY A 62 10.35 -20.98 -3.66
C GLY A 62 10.64 -21.92 -4.85
N ASN A 63 11.68 -21.64 -5.63
CA ASN A 63 11.96 -22.37 -6.87
C ASN A 63 12.73 -23.65 -6.58
N THR A 64 12.40 -24.75 -7.26
CA THR A 64 13.02 -26.05 -7.02
C THR A 64 13.67 -26.63 -8.28
N ALA A 65 14.93 -27.07 -8.17
CA ALA A 65 15.60 -27.90 -9.18
C ALA A 65 15.94 -29.27 -8.60
N GLN A 66 15.24 -30.31 -9.06
CA GLN A 66 15.41 -31.70 -8.60
C GLN A 66 16.10 -32.55 -9.66
N GLY A 67 17.18 -33.23 -9.29
CA GLY A 67 17.81 -34.28 -10.11
C GLY A 67 17.04 -35.61 -10.04
N GLY A 68 17.05 -36.37 -11.12
CA GLY A 68 16.30 -37.63 -11.24
C GLY A 68 17.03 -38.76 -10.51
N SER A 69 16.30 -39.68 -9.91
CA SER A 69 16.88 -40.89 -9.32
C SER A 69 17.38 -41.85 -10.41
N SER A 70 18.33 -42.71 -10.07
CA SER A 70 18.72 -43.81 -10.95
C SER A 70 17.60 -44.84 -11.08
N GLY A 71 17.68 -45.66 -12.13
CA GLY A 71 16.95 -46.92 -12.16
C GLY A 71 17.37 -47.80 -10.98
N PHE A 72 16.48 -48.71 -10.58
CA PHE A 72 16.74 -49.65 -9.49
C PHE A 72 16.11 -51.01 -9.79
N VAL A 73 16.93 -52.06 -9.82
CA VAL A 73 16.49 -53.45 -9.77
C VAL A 73 16.94 -54.10 -8.45
N PRO A 74 16.01 -54.55 -7.58
CA PRO A 74 16.36 -55.34 -6.40
C PRO A 74 17.07 -56.64 -6.78
N SER A 75 18.25 -56.91 -6.20
CA SER A 75 18.92 -58.20 -6.37
C SER A 75 18.09 -59.33 -5.73
N PRO A 76 17.79 -60.42 -6.45
CA PRO A 76 17.05 -61.55 -5.90
C PRO A 76 17.82 -62.33 -4.82
N TYR A 77 19.11 -62.04 -4.62
CA TYR A 77 19.97 -62.75 -3.66
C TYR A 77 20.03 -62.12 -2.27
N GLY A 78 19.39 -60.96 -2.04
CA GLY A 78 19.40 -60.27 -0.75
C GLY A 78 20.79 -59.77 -0.34
N GLY A 79 21.01 -58.44 -0.36
CA GLY A 79 22.28 -57.86 0.08
C GLY A 79 22.80 -56.65 -0.69
N GLY A 80 21.98 -56.00 -1.52
CA GLY A 80 22.41 -54.84 -2.31
C GLY A 80 22.62 -55.16 -3.79
N VAL A 81 22.89 -54.09 -4.54
CA VAL A 81 22.96 -53.98 -6.00
C VAL A 81 23.61 -55.19 -6.67
N GLY A 82 22.96 -55.69 -7.72
CA GLY A 82 23.53 -56.76 -8.54
C GLY A 82 24.88 -56.29 -9.14
N PRO A 83 25.78 -57.21 -9.54
CA PRO A 83 27.10 -56.87 -10.08
C PRO A 83 27.10 -56.15 -11.45
N GLY A 84 25.97 -55.58 -11.88
CA GLY A 84 25.88 -54.61 -12.97
C GLY A 84 25.57 -53.25 -12.35
N GLY A 85 26.54 -52.33 -12.35
CA GLY A 85 26.45 -51.08 -11.61
C GLY A 85 25.21 -50.25 -11.95
N ASP A 86 24.62 -49.67 -10.90
CA ASP A 86 23.55 -48.69 -11.02
C ASP A 86 24.01 -47.49 -11.87
N GLY A 87 23.11 -46.97 -12.70
CA GLY A 87 23.30 -45.64 -13.26
C GLY A 87 23.45 -44.62 -12.13
N GLY A 88 24.30 -43.61 -12.30
CA GLY A 88 24.37 -42.50 -11.33
C GLY A 88 23.06 -41.72 -11.30
N ALA A 89 22.74 -41.13 -10.15
CA ALA A 89 21.61 -40.21 -10.08
C ALA A 89 21.93 -38.85 -10.71
N GLY A 90 20.89 -38.17 -11.16
CA GLY A 90 20.98 -36.84 -11.73
C GLY A 90 21.13 -35.76 -10.67
N SER A 91 21.76 -34.66 -11.06
CA SER A 91 22.03 -33.52 -10.18
C SER A 91 20.97 -32.43 -10.34
N GLY A 92 20.74 -31.64 -9.29
CA GLY A 92 19.98 -30.39 -9.35
C GLY A 92 20.92 -29.20 -9.58
N PHE A 93 20.64 -28.38 -10.59
CA PHE A 93 21.38 -27.17 -10.90
C PHE A 93 20.47 -25.96 -11.07
N GLY A 94 20.77 -24.87 -10.36
CA GLY A 94 20.05 -23.62 -10.47
C GLY A 94 18.65 -23.73 -9.87
N GLY A 95 18.54 -23.78 -8.55
CA GLY A 95 17.25 -23.84 -7.84
C GLY A 95 16.26 -22.80 -8.37
N ALA A 96 16.73 -21.59 -8.65
CA ALA A 96 16.00 -20.58 -9.41
C ALA A 96 16.49 -20.46 -10.86
N ILE A 97 17.76 -20.12 -11.07
CA ILE A 97 18.30 -19.81 -12.41
C ILE A 97 19.46 -20.75 -12.72
N PHE A 98 19.36 -21.42 -13.85
CA PHE A 98 20.49 -22.10 -14.47
C PHE A 98 20.89 -21.37 -15.75
N SER A 99 22.18 -21.10 -15.92
CA SER A 99 22.70 -20.51 -17.16
C SER A 99 23.96 -21.20 -17.66
N MET A 100 23.95 -21.60 -18.93
CA MET A 100 25.13 -22.14 -19.60
C MET A 100 25.24 -21.65 -21.04
N ASN A 101 26.46 -21.54 -21.54
CA ASN A 101 26.74 -21.22 -22.94
C ASN A 101 26.45 -22.41 -23.88
N ARG A 102 26.19 -22.12 -25.16
CA ARG A 102 25.94 -23.16 -26.18
C ARG A 102 27.20 -23.41 -27.00
N GLY A 103 27.94 -24.47 -26.69
CA GLY A 103 29.24 -24.74 -27.31
C GLY A 103 30.22 -23.59 -27.06
N ALA A 104 31.10 -23.22 -28.00
CA ALA A 104 32.09 -22.15 -27.79
C ALA A 104 31.50 -20.71 -27.70
N THR A 105 30.18 -20.54 -27.66
CA THR A 105 29.52 -19.22 -27.57
C THR A 105 29.51 -18.67 -26.14
N SER A 106 28.83 -17.54 -25.92
CA SER A 106 28.65 -16.94 -24.59
C SER A 106 27.20 -16.99 -24.12
N ALA A 107 26.99 -17.09 -22.81
CA ALA A 107 25.71 -16.84 -22.14
C ALA A 107 25.89 -15.78 -21.05
N SER A 108 24.84 -15.01 -20.76
CA SER A 108 24.89 -14.03 -19.67
C SER A 108 23.62 -13.98 -18.82
N VAL A 109 23.81 -13.69 -17.54
CA VAL A 109 22.76 -13.37 -16.57
C VAL A 109 23.10 -12.01 -15.96
N ASN A 110 22.17 -11.07 -16.06
CA ASN A 110 22.31 -9.73 -15.49
C ASN A 110 21.17 -9.52 -14.49
N LEU A 111 21.50 -9.54 -13.19
CA LEU A 111 20.56 -9.27 -12.11
C LEU A 111 20.82 -7.87 -11.57
N ARG A 112 19.74 -7.13 -11.35
CA ARG A 112 19.79 -5.83 -10.70
C ARG A 112 18.57 -5.67 -9.82
N HIS A 113 18.77 -5.52 -8.51
CA HIS A 113 17.66 -5.43 -7.57
C HIS A 113 16.68 -6.58 -7.68
N VAL A 114 17.22 -7.78 -7.53
CA VAL A 114 16.48 -9.04 -7.60
C VAL A 114 16.60 -9.71 -6.25
N THR A 115 15.52 -10.34 -5.80
CA THR A 115 15.54 -11.20 -4.62
C THR A 115 15.35 -12.64 -5.08
N ILE A 116 16.37 -13.48 -4.95
CA ILE A 116 16.29 -14.93 -5.10
C ILE A 116 16.34 -15.53 -3.70
N ALA A 117 15.24 -16.15 -3.25
CA ALA A 117 15.12 -16.68 -1.89
C ALA A 117 14.35 -18.00 -1.86
N ASP A 118 14.50 -18.76 -0.78
CA ASP A 118 13.83 -20.04 -0.52
C ASP A 118 13.91 -21.02 -1.69
N SER A 119 15.05 -21.01 -2.40
CA SER A 119 15.25 -21.94 -3.50
C SER A 119 15.66 -23.30 -2.96
N THR A 120 15.22 -24.37 -3.61
CA THR A 120 15.58 -25.75 -3.24
C THR A 120 16.37 -26.37 -4.38
N VAL A 121 17.53 -26.94 -4.06
CA VAL A 121 18.29 -27.76 -5.01
C VAL A 121 18.43 -29.15 -4.44
N ALA A 122 18.00 -30.16 -5.19
CA ALA A 122 17.98 -31.52 -4.69
C ALA A 122 18.65 -32.49 -5.66
N ALA A 123 19.47 -33.37 -5.11
CA ALA A 123 20.07 -34.48 -5.81
C ALA A 123 19.05 -35.61 -6.04
N GLY A 124 19.17 -36.30 -7.15
CA GLY A 124 18.51 -37.58 -7.34
C GLY A 124 19.12 -38.66 -6.44
N GLN A 125 18.32 -39.68 -6.13
CA GLN A 125 18.74 -40.79 -5.28
C GLN A 125 19.30 -41.95 -6.12
N SER A 126 20.34 -42.61 -5.62
CA SER A 126 20.90 -43.85 -6.18
C SER A 126 21.50 -44.67 -5.05
N LEU A 127 21.57 -46.00 -5.19
CA LEU A 127 22.39 -46.83 -4.30
C LEU A 127 23.88 -46.78 -4.69
N GLY A 128 24.19 -46.24 -5.87
CA GLY A 128 25.53 -45.86 -6.31
C GLY A 128 25.88 -44.42 -5.94
N ALA A 129 26.35 -43.64 -6.91
CA ALA A 129 26.63 -42.22 -6.70
C ALA A 129 25.34 -41.39 -6.80
N ALA A 130 24.96 -40.76 -5.68
CA ALA A 130 23.90 -39.75 -5.67
C ALA A 130 24.28 -38.56 -6.58
N GLY A 131 23.27 -37.84 -7.06
CA GLY A 131 23.50 -36.59 -7.76
C GLY A 131 24.10 -35.52 -6.85
N ALA A 132 24.50 -34.39 -7.42
CA ALA A 132 24.86 -33.20 -6.66
C ALA A 132 23.64 -32.27 -6.49
N ALA A 133 23.55 -31.62 -5.35
CA ALA A 133 22.76 -30.42 -5.16
C ALA A 133 23.72 -29.22 -5.15
N THR A 134 23.34 -28.12 -5.81
CA THR A 134 24.26 -27.03 -6.15
C THR A 134 23.70 -25.64 -5.79
N GLY A 135 23.66 -24.70 -6.73
CA GLY A 135 23.34 -23.28 -6.50
C GLY A 135 21.88 -22.92 -6.77
N ALA A 136 21.31 -21.94 -6.08
CA ALA A 136 20.07 -21.30 -6.53
C ALA A 136 20.26 -20.53 -7.84
N LEU A 137 21.35 -19.76 -7.96
CA LEU A 137 21.87 -19.25 -9.23
C LEU A 137 23.11 -20.06 -9.63
N TYR A 138 22.99 -20.83 -10.72
CA TYR A 138 24.05 -21.69 -11.23
C TYR A 138 24.53 -21.24 -12.61
N VAL A 139 25.80 -20.85 -12.70
CA VAL A 139 26.44 -20.35 -13.92
C VAL A 139 27.49 -21.37 -14.36
N LEU A 140 27.30 -21.98 -15.53
CA LEU A 140 28.15 -23.02 -16.06
C LEU A 140 28.84 -22.61 -17.37
N GLY A 141 30.17 -22.55 -17.35
CA GLY A 141 30.99 -22.47 -18.56
C GLY A 141 31.27 -23.85 -19.13
N ASN A 142 30.86 -24.12 -20.37
CA ASN A 142 31.06 -25.41 -21.05
C ASN A 142 31.74 -25.23 -22.42
N SER A 143 33.07 -25.40 -22.49
CA SER A 143 33.89 -25.12 -23.68
C SER A 143 33.80 -23.67 -24.23
N GLY A 144 33.10 -22.78 -23.54
CA GLY A 144 32.87 -21.38 -23.86
C GLY A 144 32.58 -20.60 -22.58
N THR A 145 32.03 -19.39 -22.67
CA THR A 145 31.96 -18.47 -21.53
C THR A 145 30.54 -18.26 -21.03
N SER A 146 30.30 -18.45 -19.74
CA SER A 146 29.04 -18.04 -19.08
C SER A 146 29.34 -16.95 -18.06
N THR A 147 28.60 -15.85 -18.07
CA THR A 147 28.86 -14.69 -17.20
C THR A 147 27.65 -14.32 -16.36
N ALA A 148 27.85 -14.04 -15.08
CA ALA A 148 26.85 -13.40 -14.23
C ALA A 148 27.32 -12.00 -13.78
N VAL A 149 26.45 -11.02 -13.93
CA VAL A 149 26.62 -9.68 -13.35
C VAL A 149 25.46 -9.46 -12.39
N VAL A 150 25.75 -9.35 -11.10
CA VAL A 150 24.75 -9.26 -10.03
C VAL A 150 24.98 -7.95 -9.29
N ASN A 151 23.99 -7.05 -9.28
CA ASN A 151 24.10 -5.80 -8.52
C ASN A 151 22.87 -5.58 -7.64
N ASN A 152 23.06 -5.01 -6.46
CA ASN A 152 21.98 -4.68 -5.52
C ASN A 152 20.99 -5.82 -5.32
N SER A 153 21.44 -7.08 -5.33
CA SER A 153 20.53 -8.25 -5.33
C SER A 153 20.79 -9.15 -4.13
N ILE A 154 19.71 -9.78 -3.66
CA ILE A 154 19.71 -10.82 -2.62
C ILE A 154 19.70 -12.18 -3.31
N ILE A 155 20.60 -13.08 -2.92
CA ILE A 155 20.56 -14.51 -3.24
C ILE A 155 20.80 -15.25 -1.93
N ALA A 156 19.74 -15.83 -1.36
CA ALA A 156 19.72 -16.32 0.02
C ALA A 156 18.78 -17.51 0.20
N ASP A 157 18.80 -18.09 1.40
CA ASP A 157 17.88 -19.13 1.87
C ASP A 157 17.80 -20.35 0.95
N THR A 158 18.92 -20.71 0.31
CA THR A 158 18.94 -21.91 -0.54
C THR A 158 19.04 -23.18 0.30
N SER A 159 18.04 -24.05 0.19
CA SER A 159 18.04 -25.34 0.88
C SER A 159 18.74 -26.45 0.07
N ALA A 160 19.47 -27.32 0.80
CA ALA A 160 20.24 -28.45 0.29
C ALA A 160 21.34 -28.09 -0.74
N GLY A 161 21.65 -26.79 -0.89
CA GLY A 161 22.62 -26.25 -1.82
C GLY A 161 23.33 -25.01 -1.24
N VAL A 162 23.86 -24.17 -2.12
CA VAL A 162 24.37 -22.83 -1.79
C VAL A 162 23.64 -21.79 -2.65
N ASP A 163 23.78 -20.50 -2.36
CA ASP A 163 22.99 -19.49 -3.08
C ASP A 163 23.52 -19.23 -4.49
N PHE A 164 24.83 -19.08 -4.61
CA PHE A 164 25.48 -18.82 -5.90
C PHE A 164 26.57 -19.85 -6.22
N VAL A 165 26.56 -20.35 -7.46
CA VAL A 165 27.66 -21.19 -7.99
C VAL A 165 28.09 -20.73 -9.37
N ALA A 166 29.39 -20.50 -9.54
CA ALA A 166 30.05 -20.46 -10.84
C ALA A 166 30.93 -21.69 -11.00
N SER A 167 30.74 -22.43 -12.10
CA SER A 167 31.44 -23.69 -12.35
C SER A 167 31.82 -23.84 -13.82
N THR A 168 32.79 -24.69 -14.09
CA THR A 168 33.30 -24.91 -15.45
C THR A 168 33.42 -26.39 -15.76
N ILE A 169 33.10 -26.76 -17.00
CA ILE A 169 33.35 -28.07 -17.58
C ILE A 169 33.97 -27.91 -18.96
N SER A 170 34.62 -28.97 -19.45
CA SER A 170 35.14 -29.04 -20.82
C SER A 170 36.08 -27.88 -21.20
N GLY A 171 36.82 -27.32 -20.24
CA GLY A 171 37.70 -26.16 -20.45
C GLY A 171 36.96 -24.83 -20.66
N GLY A 172 35.69 -24.73 -20.26
CA GLY A 172 34.91 -23.49 -20.30
C GLY A 172 35.35 -22.46 -19.26
N THR A 173 34.67 -21.32 -19.26
CA THR A 173 34.92 -20.20 -18.35
C THR A 173 33.60 -19.74 -17.73
N ALA A 174 33.59 -19.57 -16.42
CA ALA A 174 32.46 -18.99 -15.70
C ALA A 174 32.93 -17.73 -14.97
N ASN A 175 32.44 -16.58 -15.41
CA ASN A 175 32.79 -15.28 -14.83
C ASN A 175 31.62 -14.78 -13.98
N SER A 176 31.92 -14.12 -12.88
CA SER A 176 30.92 -13.45 -12.06
C SER A 176 31.47 -12.14 -11.50
N SER A 177 30.61 -11.12 -11.40
CA SER A 177 30.98 -9.77 -10.98
C SER A 177 29.76 -8.98 -10.47
N GLY A 178 30.03 -7.78 -9.95
CA GLY A 178 29.03 -6.80 -9.52
C GLY A 178 29.16 -6.42 -8.03
N VAL A 179 28.31 -5.52 -7.56
CA VAL A 179 28.44 -4.84 -6.25
C VAL A 179 27.08 -4.63 -5.56
N GLY A 180 27.10 -4.31 -4.25
CA GLY A 180 25.89 -4.06 -3.47
C GLY A 180 25.06 -5.31 -3.20
N ASN A 181 25.65 -6.50 -3.19
CA ASN A 181 24.88 -7.75 -3.10
C ASN A 181 24.87 -8.34 -1.70
N LEU A 182 23.80 -9.03 -1.36
CA LEU A 182 23.72 -9.90 -0.19
C LEU A 182 23.65 -11.34 -0.69
N ILE A 183 24.67 -12.13 -0.37
CA ILE A 183 24.77 -13.53 -0.76
C ILE A 183 25.30 -14.30 0.44
N GLU A 184 24.47 -15.13 1.07
CA GLU A 184 24.85 -15.84 2.30
C GLU A 184 25.95 -16.88 2.05
N THR A 185 25.77 -17.68 1.00
CA THR A 185 26.68 -18.76 0.63
C THR A 185 26.97 -18.76 -0.87
N ASN A 186 28.25 -18.89 -1.23
CA ASN A 186 28.62 -18.97 -2.64
C ASN A 186 29.83 -19.85 -2.90
N THR A 187 29.95 -20.31 -4.15
CA THR A 187 31.14 -20.96 -4.67
C THR A 187 31.52 -20.28 -5.99
N GLY A 188 32.60 -19.49 -5.96
CA GLY A 188 33.15 -18.85 -7.15
C GLY A 188 32.45 -17.56 -7.57
N PHE A 189 31.80 -16.84 -6.64
CA PHE A 189 31.37 -15.47 -6.92
C PHE A 189 32.60 -14.54 -6.94
N GLY A 190 32.78 -13.79 -8.03
CA GLY A 190 33.90 -12.88 -8.27
C GLY A 190 33.57 -11.40 -8.10
N GLY A 191 32.34 -11.07 -7.68
CA GLY A 191 31.92 -9.71 -7.32
C GLY A 191 32.15 -9.38 -5.85
N SER A 192 31.68 -8.20 -5.44
CA SER A 192 31.66 -7.79 -4.03
C SER A 192 30.34 -8.17 -3.36
N ILE A 193 30.44 -8.62 -2.11
CA ILE A 193 29.30 -8.97 -1.26
C ILE A 193 29.30 -7.97 -0.10
N THR A 194 28.21 -7.22 0.05
CA THR A 194 28.01 -6.27 1.15
C THR A 194 27.76 -7.01 2.46
N SER A 195 26.96 -8.08 2.42
CA SER A 195 26.64 -8.89 3.60
C SER A 195 26.47 -10.36 3.23
N THR A 196 26.90 -11.24 4.14
CA THR A 196 26.64 -12.69 4.09
C THR A 196 25.71 -13.13 5.24
N ALA A 197 25.15 -12.18 5.99
CA ALA A 197 24.18 -12.47 7.05
C ALA A 197 22.81 -12.78 6.44
N ASP A 198 21.96 -13.45 7.23
CA ASP A 198 20.56 -13.70 6.91
C ASP A 198 19.88 -12.37 6.50
N PRO A 199 19.28 -12.29 5.28
CA PRO A 199 18.60 -11.08 4.82
C PRO A 199 17.36 -10.72 5.65
N ASN A 200 16.91 -11.58 6.57
CA ASN A 200 15.75 -11.39 7.43
C ASN A 200 14.52 -10.99 6.62
N LEU A 201 14.18 -11.83 5.64
CA LEU A 201 13.05 -11.59 4.74
C LEU A 201 11.74 -12.01 5.40
N ALA A 202 10.69 -11.23 5.18
CA ALA A 202 9.32 -11.68 5.39
C ALA A 202 8.96 -12.79 4.39
N GLY A 203 7.87 -13.51 4.70
CA GLY A 203 7.29 -14.47 3.76
C GLY A 203 6.88 -13.82 2.44
N LEU A 204 6.82 -14.61 1.37
CA LEU A 204 6.30 -14.14 0.08
C LEU A 204 4.81 -13.79 0.24
N ALA A 205 4.47 -12.52 0.09
CA ALA A 205 3.12 -12.01 0.35
C ALA A 205 2.73 -10.93 -0.67
N ASP A 206 1.43 -10.63 -0.73
CA ASP A 206 0.94 -9.45 -1.42
C ASP A 206 1.31 -8.20 -0.62
N ASN A 207 2.40 -7.56 -1.03
CA ASN A 207 2.89 -6.32 -0.42
C ASN A 207 2.45 -5.09 -1.23
N ARG A 208 1.23 -5.11 -1.80
CA ARG A 208 0.61 -3.98 -2.51
C ARG A 208 1.29 -3.63 -3.84
N GLY A 209 1.89 -4.62 -4.49
CA GLY A 209 2.51 -4.52 -5.82
C GLY A 209 1.77 -5.32 -6.88
N PRO A 210 2.16 -5.24 -8.17
CA PRO A 210 1.55 -6.05 -9.23
C PRO A 210 1.82 -7.56 -9.10
N THR A 211 2.77 -7.94 -8.25
CA THR A 211 3.14 -9.34 -7.96
C THR A 211 3.58 -9.45 -6.49
N PRO A 212 3.42 -10.63 -5.85
CA PRO A 212 3.95 -10.87 -4.51
C PRO A 212 5.46 -10.61 -4.43
N THR A 213 5.90 -10.08 -3.29
CA THR A 213 7.31 -9.74 -3.03
C THR A 213 7.72 -10.26 -1.64
N ARG A 214 9.01 -10.24 -1.35
CA ARG A 214 9.52 -10.47 0.01
C ARG A 214 9.95 -9.15 0.62
N ALA A 215 9.20 -8.69 1.62
CA ALA A 215 9.55 -7.49 2.37
C ALA A 215 10.79 -7.74 3.24
N LEU A 216 11.55 -6.69 3.52
CA LEU A 216 12.62 -6.72 4.51
C LEU A 216 12.00 -6.53 5.90
N ASN A 217 12.30 -7.42 6.85
CA ASN A 217 11.91 -7.18 8.24
C ASN A 217 12.83 -6.12 8.87
N THR A 218 12.36 -5.46 9.92
CA THR A 218 13.16 -4.52 10.71
C THR A 218 14.49 -5.14 11.15
N GLY A 219 15.59 -4.40 10.97
CA GLY A 219 16.95 -4.87 11.27
C GLY A 219 17.56 -5.78 10.21
N SER A 220 16.92 -5.96 9.06
CA SER A 220 17.53 -6.63 7.92
C SER A 220 18.86 -5.96 7.51
N PRO A 221 19.92 -6.72 7.25
CA PRO A 221 21.19 -6.19 6.75
C PRO A 221 21.13 -5.73 5.28
N ALA A 222 19.97 -5.87 4.62
CA ALA A 222 19.74 -5.38 3.27
C ALA A 222 19.21 -3.94 3.22
N ILE A 223 18.73 -3.41 4.35
CA ILE A 223 18.22 -2.04 4.46
C ILE A 223 19.39 -1.06 4.32
N ASP A 224 19.25 -0.07 3.42
CA ASP A 224 20.22 0.98 3.12
C ASP A 224 21.64 0.48 2.82
N ALA A 225 21.74 -0.75 2.29
CA ALA A 225 23.02 -1.44 2.09
C ALA A 225 23.42 -1.61 0.61
N GLY A 226 22.56 -1.16 -0.32
CA GLY A 226 22.82 -1.23 -1.75
C GLY A 226 23.85 -0.21 -2.24
N ASP A 227 24.40 -0.44 -3.43
CA ASP A 227 25.29 0.48 -4.12
C ASP A 227 24.46 1.57 -4.86
N PRO A 228 24.58 2.86 -4.49
CA PRO A 228 23.81 3.94 -5.11
C PRO A 228 24.13 4.15 -6.61
N GLY A 229 25.32 3.73 -7.06
CA GLY A 229 25.72 3.78 -8.46
C GLY A 229 25.08 2.68 -9.32
N GLN A 230 24.44 1.68 -8.69
CA GLN A 230 23.83 0.53 -9.39
C GLN A 230 22.30 0.53 -9.43
N THR A 231 21.64 1.65 -9.12
CA THR A 231 20.16 1.80 -9.25
C THR A 231 19.62 1.48 -10.64
N GLY A 232 20.42 1.73 -11.68
CA GLY A 232 20.10 1.36 -13.07
C GLY A 232 18.86 2.05 -13.65
N GLY A 233 18.54 3.26 -13.16
CA GLY A 233 17.43 4.09 -13.62
C GLY A 233 16.06 3.66 -13.10
N LEU A 234 16.00 2.74 -12.14
CA LEU A 234 14.76 2.32 -11.49
C LEU A 234 14.36 3.38 -10.45
N THR A 235 13.18 3.98 -10.63
CA THR A 235 12.62 4.98 -9.70
C THR A 235 11.80 4.34 -8.58
N THR A 236 11.30 3.14 -8.79
CA THR A 236 10.47 2.39 -7.84
C THR A 236 10.97 0.97 -7.67
N ASP A 237 10.62 0.33 -6.56
CA ASP A 237 10.85 -1.10 -6.32
C ASP A 237 9.83 -1.98 -7.06
N GLN A 238 9.84 -3.30 -6.84
CA GLN A 238 8.99 -4.25 -7.58
C GLN A 238 7.49 -3.92 -7.49
N ARG A 239 7.06 -3.22 -6.44
CA ARG A 239 5.66 -2.85 -6.22
C ARG A 239 5.21 -1.69 -7.11
N GLY A 240 6.13 -0.86 -7.60
CA GLY A 240 5.82 0.25 -8.49
C GLY A 240 5.11 1.43 -7.82
N GLY A 241 4.51 2.33 -8.60
CA GLY A 241 3.68 3.43 -8.08
C GLY A 241 4.39 4.32 -7.06
N ILE A 242 3.87 4.34 -5.84
CA ILE A 242 4.37 5.15 -4.72
C ILE A 242 5.61 4.57 -4.05
N PHE A 243 5.97 3.32 -4.34
CA PHE A 243 7.08 2.63 -3.68
C PHE A 243 8.43 3.03 -4.28
N GLN A 244 8.90 4.23 -3.91
CA GLN A 244 10.18 4.79 -4.37
C GLN A 244 11.35 3.90 -3.94
N ARG A 245 12.44 3.97 -4.71
CA ARG A 245 13.64 3.11 -4.57
C ARG A 245 14.83 3.79 -3.89
N VAL A 246 14.78 5.09 -3.69
CA VAL A 246 15.87 5.81 -3.03
C VAL A 246 15.23 6.53 -1.87
N VAL A 247 15.09 5.81 -0.76
CA VAL A 247 14.47 6.30 0.48
C VAL A 247 15.44 6.09 1.63
N ASP A 248 15.11 6.59 2.81
CA ASP A 248 15.85 6.35 4.03
C ASP A 248 15.11 5.25 4.79
N GLY A 249 15.56 4.00 4.65
CA GLY A 249 14.87 2.82 5.16
C GLY A 249 15.11 2.57 6.65
N ASP A 250 16.26 3.00 7.17
CA ASP A 250 16.64 2.89 8.59
C ASP A 250 16.45 4.18 9.40
N LEU A 251 15.99 5.26 8.77
CA LEU A 251 15.75 6.59 9.34
C LEU A 251 17.02 7.26 9.92
N ASN A 252 18.19 6.99 9.34
CA ASN A 252 19.45 7.59 9.80
C ASN A 252 19.76 8.95 9.13
N GLY A 253 18.89 9.42 8.23
CA GLY A 253 19.03 10.65 7.45
C GLY A 253 19.73 10.47 6.10
N SER A 254 20.09 9.24 5.71
CA SER A 254 20.75 8.92 4.45
C SER A 254 19.82 8.13 3.54
N THR A 255 19.58 8.63 2.32
CA THR A 255 18.79 7.91 1.34
C THR A 255 19.67 6.98 0.50
N ILE A 256 19.74 5.71 0.89
CA ILE A 256 20.45 4.67 0.15
C ILE A 256 19.40 3.70 -0.41
N VAL A 257 19.78 2.88 -1.38
CA VAL A 257 18.86 1.88 -1.91
C VAL A 257 19.01 0.60 -1.12
N ASP A 258 17.92 -0.14 -0.97
CA ASP A 258 18.00 -1.46 -0.40
C ASP A 258 18.58 -2.47 -1.39
N ILE A 259 19.19 -3.51 -0.83
CA ILE A 259 19.58 -4.68 -1.59
C ILE A 259 18.33 -5.52 -1.83
N GLY A 260 18.08 -5.90 -3.09
CA GLY A 260 16.97 -6.78 -3.47
C GLY A 260 15.87 -6.08 -4.27
N ALA A 261 14.73 -6.75 -4.40
CA ALA A 261 13.59 -6.29 -5.19
C ALA A 261 12.62 -5.38 -4.43
N TYR A 262 12.76 -5.30 -3.11
CA TYR A 262 11.91 -4.54 -2.21
C TYR A 262 12.72 -3.40 -1.60
N GLU A 263 12.10 -2.24 -1.47
CA GLU A 263 12.62 -1.08 -0.74
C GLU A 263 11.79 -0.88 0.55
N LEU A 264 12.41 -0.94 1.71
CA LEU A 264 11.78 -0.58 2.96
C LEU A 264 11.59 0.92 2.99
N ILE A 265 10.33 1.33 2.88
CA ILE A 265 9.93 2.71 3.08
C ILE A 265 9.52 2.82 4.55
N GLN A 266 10.46 3.26 5.37
CA GLN A 266 10.13 3.72 6.71
C GLN A 266 9.83 5.20 6.61
N ILE A 267 8.65 5.61 7.08
CA ILE A 267 8.28 7.03 7.09
C ILE A 267 8.76 7.59 8.42
N ASP A 268 9.69 8.55 8.35
CA ASP A 268 10.02 9.41 9.48
C ASP A 268 8.79 10.27 9.80
N TYR A 269 8.00 9.82 10.75
CA TYR A 269 7.11 10.70 11.47
C TYR A 269 7.99 11.52 12.41
N GLY A 270 8.61 12.59 11.90
CA GLY A 270 9.53 13.44 12.66
C GLY A 270 8.97 13.70 14.06
N ASP A 271 9.71 13.28 15.08
CA ASP A 271 9.36 13.36 16.51
C ASP A 271 7.95 12.85 16.88
N ALA A 272 7.48 11.74 16.29
CA ALA A 272 6.38 10.98 16.87
C ALA A 272 6.90 10.20 18.09
N PRO A 273 6.32 10.37 19.29
CA PRO A 273 6.64 9.52 20.42
C PRO A 273 6.14 8.10 20.12
N ASP A 274 7.09 7.22 19.89
CA ASP A 274 7.08 5.81 20.29
C ASP A 274 5.79 5.00 20.01
N PHE A 275 5.73 4.37 18.83
CA PHE A 275 4.86 3.23 18.57
C PHE A 275 5.37 1.91 19.22
N ALA A 276 6.08 1.94 20.34
CA ALA A 276 6.36 0.75 21.13
C ALA A 276 5.43 0.64 22.33
N SER A 277 4.21 0.14 22.10
CA SER A 277 3.57 -0.71 23.10
C SER A 277 3.48 -2.12 22.55
N GLY A 278 4.36 -2.98 23.08
CA GLY A 278 4.45 -4.35 22.67
C GLY A 278 3.20 -5.14 23.04
N THR A 279 2.56 -5.69 22.02
CA THR A 279 2.03 -7.06 21.95
C THR A 279 1.93 -7.37 20.47
N GLY A 280 2.52 -8.48 20.05
CA GLY A 280 2.70 -8.88 18.65
C GLY A 280 1.41 -9.27 17.91
N ASP A 281 0.40 -8.42 17.95
CA ASP A 281 -0.75 -8.46 17.08
C ASP A 281 -0.80 -7.11 16.37
N VAL A 282 -0.31 -7.09 15.13
CA VAL A 282 -0.57 -6.00 14.20
C VAL A 282 -2.06 -6.06 13.90
N GLU A 283 -2.85 -5.37 14.71
CA GLU A 283 -4.25 -5.08 14.42
C GLU A 283 -4.26 -4.08 13.26
N VAL A 284 -4.13 -4.62 12.05
CA VAL A 284 -4.32 -3.88 10.80
C VAL A 284 -5.80 -3.52 10.73
N LEU A 285 -6.13 -2.35 11.27
CA LEU A 285 -7.43 -1.73 11.05
C LEU A 285 -7.65 -1.58 9.54
N LEU A 286 -8.82 -2.05 9.12
CA LEU A 286 -9.27 -2.22 7.75
C LEU A 286 -9.52 -0.86 7.06
N GLU A 287 -8.49 -0.28 6.45
CA GLU A 287 -8.57 0.72 5.38
C GLU A 287 -7.48 0.33 4.35
N SER A 288 -7.86 0.04 3.10
CA SER A 288 -6.91 -0.47 2.09
C SER A 288 -6.16 0.66 1.37
N GLY A 289 -5.51 1.54 2.14
CA GLY A 289 -4.65 2.64 1.73
C GLY A 289 -3.75 3.11 2.88
N VAL A 290 -2.71 3.91 2.62
CA VAL A 290 -2.03 4.75 3.64
C VAL A 290 -2.35 6.23 3.41
N ASP A 291 -3.41 6.49 2.63
CA ASP A 291 -3.80 7.81 2.16
C ASP A 291 -4.67 8.54 3.19
N ASP A 292 -5.04 7.87 4.28
CA ASP A 292 -5.80 8.45 5.37
C ASP A 292 -4.87 9.29 6.24
N GLN A 293 -4.88 10.57 5.95
CA GLN A 293 -4.20 11.56 6.74
C GLN A 293 -5.13 12.02 7.86
N ARG A 294 -4.69 11.90 9.11
CA ARG A 294 -5.39 12.52 10.24
C ARG A 294 -5.50 14.03 9.99
N ILE A 295 -6.74 14.51 9.90
CA ILE A 295 -7.06 15.91 9.59
C ILE A 295 -7.07 16.76 10.87
N SER A 296 -7.55 16.18 11.97
CA SER A 296 -7.78 16.84 13.25
C SER A 296 -6.97 16.20 14.39
N ASN A 297 -6.45 17.01 15.31
CA ASN A 297 -5.69 16.57 16.49
C ASN A 297 -6.52 16.71 17.78
N VAL A 298 -7.81 16.39 17.70
CA VAL A 298 -8.76 16.53 18.80
C VAL A 298 -8.53 15.44 19.83
N GLY A 299 -8.17 15.84 21.05
CA GLY A 299 -7.84 14.92 22.14
C GLY A 299 -6.59 14.06 21.89
N THR A 300 -6.16 13.35 22.94
CA THR A 300 -5.13 12.31 22.82
C THR A 300 -5.73 11.01 22.29
N ASP A 301 -4.91 10.19 21.62
CA ASP A 301 -5.38 8.91 21.10
C ASP A 301 -5.93 7.99 22.19
N GLY A 302 -7.08 7.37 21.90
CA GLY A 302 -7.80 6.53 22.86
C GLY A 302 -8.66 7.31 23.87
N ASP A 303 -8.68 8.64 23.80
CA ASP A 303 -9.57 9.46 24.61
C ASP A 303 -11.00 9.43 24.04
N ALA A 304 -11.85 8.61 24.64
CA ALA A 304 -13.25 8.50 24.23
C ALA A 304 -14.10 9.74 24.56
N SER A 305 -13.58 10.67 25.36
CA SER A 305 -14.26 11.94 25.68
C SER A 305 -13.99 13.03 24.64
N ARG A 306 -13.15 12.77 23.64
CA ARG A 306 -12.73 13.79 22.66
C ARG A 306 -12.99 13.29 21.25
N GLY A 307 -14.01 13.88 20.62
CA GLY A 307 -14.47 13.48 19.30
C GLY A 307 -14.32 14.59 18.27
N ALA A 308 -13.97 14.21 17.03
CA ALA A 308 -14.11 15.05 15.85
C ALA A 308 -15.07 14.38 14.87
N GLY A 309 -15.96 15.16 14.24
CA GLY A 309 -16.97 14.63 13.34
C GLY A 309 -17.42 15.61 12.27
N ASN A 310 -18.25 15.12 11.35
CA ASN A 310 -18.97 15.94 10.36
C ASN A 310 -18.06 16.80 9.45
N GLY A 311 -16.89 16.26 9.08
CA GLY A 311 -15.91 16.97 8.25
C GLY A 311 -16.46 17.45 6.89
N ARG A 312 -16.07 18.65 6.47
CA ARG A 312 -16.40 19.25 5.16
C ARG A 312 -15.19 19.94 4.55
N VAL A 313 -15.18 20.07 3.23
CA VAL A 313 -14.01 20.58 2.50
C VAL A 313 -14.41 21.54 1.38
N ALA A 314 -13.64 22.63 1.22
CA ALA A 314 -13.72 23.53 0.10
C ALA A 314 -12.35 23.74 -0.55
N PHE A 315 -12.31 23.76 -1.89
CA PHE A 315 -11.09 24.04 -2.65
C PHE A 315 -10.99 25.52 -3.01
N ASN A 316 -9.84 26.13 -2.72
CA ASN A 316 -9.47 27.46 -3.15
C ASN A 316 -8.53 27.39 -4.35
N ALA A 317 -9.10 27.67 -5.53
CA ALA A 317 -8.37 27.61 -6.78
C ALA A 317 -7.33 28.73 -6.96
N THR A 318 -7.40 29.80 -6.17
CA THR A 318 -6.42 30.91 -6.23
C THR A 318 -5.13 30.55 -5.52
N ALA A 319 -5.22 29.86 -4.37
CA ALA A 319 -4.06 29.41 -3.60
C ALA A 319 -3.61 27.98 -3.93
N ASN A 320 -4.44 27.20 -4.65
CA ASN A 320 -4.28 25.75 -4.80
C ASN A 320 -4.21 25.07 -3.42
N GLU A 321 -5.22 25.31 -2.60
CA GLU A 321 -5.32 24.81 -1.22
C GLU A 321 -6.73 24.33 -0.91
N TYR A 322 -6.86 23.40 0.03
CA TYR A 322 -8.13 23.01 0.63
C TYR A 322 -8.29 23.65 2.01
N LEU A 323 -9.49 24.09 2.35
CA LEU A 323 -9.90 24.32 3.74
C LEU A 323 -10.80 23.16 4.15
N VAL A 324 -10.40 22.42 5.18
CA VAL A 324 -11.21 21.38 5.81
C VAL A 324 -11.71 21.90 7.15
N VAL A 325 -12.99 21.70 7.44
CA VAL A 325 -13.66 22.09 8.69
C VAL A 325 -14.37 20.90 9.31
N TRP A 326 -14.52 20.86 10.63
CA TRP A 326 -15.18 19.77 11.36
C TRP A 326 -15.72 20.28 12.70
N SER A 327 -16.68 19.56 13.28
CA SER A 327 -17.10 19.77 14.68
C SER A 327 -16.18 18.98 15.61
N ALA A 328 -15.75 19.57 16.72
CA ALA A 328 -14.88 18.91 17.66
C ALA A 328 -15.02 19.39 19.10
N ASP A 329 -14.95 18.41 20.00
CA ASP A 329 -14.77 18.60 21.43
C ASP A 329 -13.29 18.78 21.74
N ASN A 330 -12.79 20.00 21.56
CA ASN A 330 -11.36 20.31 21.66
C ASN A 330 -11.03 21.35 22.74
N ASP A 331 -12.04 21.80 23.51
CA ASP A 331 -11.88 22.80 24.56
C ASP A 331 -11.58 22.18 25.93
N ALA A 332 -11.46 22.96 27.01
CA ALA A 332 -10.98 22.40 28.28
C ALA A 332 -11.97 21.43 28.94
N ASN A 333 -13.27 21.60 28.69
CA ASN A 333 -14.33 20.77 29.24
C ASN A 333 -14.77 19.71 28.22
N ASP A 334 -15.16 18.56 28.75
CA ASP A 334 -15.79 17.48 27.99
C ASP A 334 -17.22 17.90 27.61
N ASN A 335 -17.65 17.50 26.42
CA ASN A 335 -18.95 17.76 25.83
C ASN A 335 -19.19 19.24 25.47
N GLU A 336 -18.17 19.91 24.96
CA GLU A 336 -18.24 21.28 24.39
C GLU A 336 -17.69 21.28 22.96
N ASN A 337 -18.59 21.17 21.97
CA ASN A 337 -18.23 21.07 20.57
C ASN A 337 -18.17 22.43 19.89
N GLU A 338 -17.09 22.62 19.12
CA GLU A 338 -16.86 23.83 18.34
C GLU A 338 -16.49 23.47 16.91
N ILE A 339 -16.63 24.41 15.99
CA ILE A 339 -16.18 24.26 14.61
C ILE A 339 -14.71 24.64 14.52
N TRP A 340 -13.91 23.69 14.07
CA TRP A 340 -12.48 23.85 13.84
C TRP A 340 -12.19 23.74 12.35
N GLY A 341 -11.03 24.27 11.95
CA GLY A 341 -10.56 24.11 10.59
C GLY A 341 -9.04 24.06 10.47
N ARG A 342 -8.61 23.55 9.31
CA ARG A 342 -7.21 23.47 8.91
C ARG A 342 -7.08 23.56 7.40
N ARG A 343 -5.98 24.18 6.96
CA ARG A 343 -5.63 24.33 5.55
C ARG A 343 -4.72 23.20 5.09
N PHE A 344 -4.82 22.83 3.81
CA PHE A 344 -4.01 21.81 3.18
C PHE A 344 -3.54 22.25 1.80
N ASP A 345 -2.30 21.90 1.46
CA ASP A 345 -1.74 22.15 0.13
C ASP A 345 -2.44 21.27 -0.91
N GLY A 346 -2.87 21.89 -2.02
CA GLY A 346 -3.69 21.23 -3.04
C GLY A 346 -2.97 20.17 -3.86
N SER A 347 -1.63 20.16 -3.84
CA SER A 347 -0.82 19.20 -4.60
C SER A 347 -0.33 18.05 -3.74
N THR A 348 0.17 18.36 -2.54
CA THR A 348 0.80 17.41 -1.63
C THR A 348 -0.15 16.85 -0.59
N ARG A 349 -1.32 17.48 -0.40
CA ARG A 349 -2.27 17.25 0.70
C ARG A 349 -1.66 17.46 2.09
N GLN A 350 -0.48 18.07 2.19
CA GLN A 350 0.15 18.33 3.49
C GLN A 350 -0.53 19.51 4.21
N PRO A 351 -0.59 19.50 5.55
CA PRO A 351 -1.26 20.55 6.29
C PRO A 351 -0.44 21.85 6.25
N ILE A 352 -1.14 22.97 6.14
CA ILE A 352 -0.56 24.31 6.15
C ILE A 352 -0.90 24.98 7.47
N GLY A 353 0.09 25.09 8.35
CA GLY A 353 -0.07 25.67 9.69
C GLY A 353 -0.83 24.74 10.65
N GLY A 354 -1.24 25.33 11.78
CA GLY A 354 -2.01 24.66 12.82
C GLY A 354 -3.53 24.73 12.60
N GLU A 355 -4.25 23.98 13.42
CA GLU A 355 -5.70 24.04 13.52
C GLU A 355 -6.14 25.34 14.17
N PHE A 356 -7.35 25.80 13.85
CA PHE A 356 -7.91 27.01 14.43
C PHE A 356 -9.42 26.87 14.63
N ARG A 357 -9.89 27.35 15.78
CA ARG A 357 -11.32 27.45 16.10
C ARG A 357 -11.97 28.55 15.25
N ILE A 358 -13.13 28.25 14.67
CA ILE A 358 -13.89 29.12 13.77
C ILE A 358 -15.11 29.69 14.48
N SER A 359 -15.85 28.87 15.21
CA SER A 359 -17.05 29.29 15.94
C SER A 359 -16.72 29.76 17.36
N THR A 360 -17.71 30.38 18.00
CA THR A 360 -17.71 30.69 19.42
C THR A 360 -19.16 30.58 19.89
N THR A 361 -19.49 29.45 20.48
CA THR A 361 -20.82 29.10 20.96
C THR A 361 -20.84 29.16 22.47
N GLY A 362 -21.49 30.19 23.02
CA GLY A 362 -21.45 30.45 24.44
C GLY A 362 -20.09 30.89 24.97
N THR A 363 -19.86 30.65 26.25
CA THR A 363 -18.57 30.89 26.93
C THR A 363 -17.79 29.60 27.03
N ASP A 364 -16.46 29.67 26.82
CA ASP A 364 -15.57 28.52 26.96
C ASP A 364 -15.84 27.75 28.28
N GLY A 365 -16.08 26.46 28.15
CA GLY A 365 -16.40 25.54 29.23
C GLY A 365 -17.89 25.30 29.47
N ASP A 366 -18.79 25.82 28.63
CA ASP A 366 -20.24 25.62 28.76
C ASP A 366 -20.71 24.43 27.89
N ALA A 367 -20.93 23.28 28.53
CA ALA A 367 -21.32 22.05 27.84
C ALA A 367 -22.75 22.06 27.28
N ASP A 368 -23.54 23.10 27.59
CA ASP A 368 -24.88 23.33 27.03
C ASP A 368 -24.81 24.24 25.77
N ARG A 369 -23.60 24.49 25.24
CA ARG A 369 -23.34 25.44 24.16
C ARG A 369 -22.47 24.81 23.08
N ASP A 370 -23.12 24.15 22.13
CA ASP A 370 -22.43 23.37 21.10
C ASP A 370 -22.61 23.92 19.68
N ALA A 371 -21.59 23.69 18.85
CA ALA A 371 -21.63 23.85 17.40
C ALA A 371 -21.46 22.51 16.67
N PHE A 372 -22.38 22.23 15.74
CA PHE A 372 -22.45 20.99 14.98
C PHE A 372 -22.65 21.22 13.48
N ASN A 373 -22.47 20.15 12.72
CA ASN A 373 -22.87 20.06 11.31
C ASN A 373 -22.34 21.22 10.46
N PRO A 374 -21.01 21.43 10.39
CA PRO A 374 -20.48 22.51 9.59
C PRO A 374 -20.68 22.25 8.10
N ASP A 375 -20.63 23.32 7.31
CA ASP A 375 -20.42 23.29 5.87
C ASP A 375 -19.55 24.47 5.41
N VAL A 376 -18.85 24.31 4.29
CA VAL A 376 -17.88 25.31 3.80
C VAL A 376 -17.90 25.47 2.28
N SER A 377 -17.86 26.72 1.81
CA SER A 377 -17.73 27.04 0.39
C SER A 377 -16.81 28.25 0.16
N TRP A 378 -16.14 28.28 -0.99
CA TRP A 378 -15.15 29.31 -1.35
C TRP A 378 -15.69 30.29 -2.40
N SER A 379 -15.51 31.59 -2.15
CA SER A 379 -15.83 32.66 -3.09
C SER A 379 -14.63 32.95 -3.99
N SER A 380 -14.80 32.73 -5.29
CA SER A 380 -13.75 33.01 -6.27
C SER A 380 -13.51 34.50 -6.54
N GLN A 381 -14.43 35.39 -6.16
CA GLN A 381 -14.26 36.84 -6.36
C GLN A 381 -13.61 37.55 -5.18
N THR A 382 -13.92 37.12 -3.95
CA THR A 382 -13.37 37.74 -2.73
C THR A 382 -12.17 36.96 -2.18
N ASN A 383 -11.96 35.73 -2.65
CA ASN A 383 -10.94 34.80 -2.17
C ASN A 383 -11.10 34.48 -0.67
N GLU A 384 -12.34 34.35 -0.22
CA GLU A 384 -12.70 34.00 1.15
C GLU A 384 -13.61 32.78 1.18
N TYR A 385 -13.60 32.08 2.29
CA TYR A 385 -14.54 31.00 2.57
C TYR A 385 -15.68 31.53 3.43
N LEU A 386 -16.89 31.01 3.23
CA LEU A 386 -17.94 31.06 4.23
C LEU A 386 -18.06 29.67 4.86
N VAL A 387 -17.94 29.62 6.18
CA VAL A 387 -18.19 28.42 6.98
C VAL A 387 -19.49 28.64 7.73
N VAL A 388 -20.43 27.69 7.65
CA VAL A 388 -21.71 27.71 8.35
C VAL A 388 -21.84 26.51 9.26
N TRP A 389 -22.66 26.58 10.30
CA TRP A 389 -22.88 25.50 11.25
C TRP A 389 -24.20 25.70 12.00
N GLN A 390 -24.67 24.65 12.64
CA GLN A 390 -25.77 24.69 13.61
C GLN A 390 -25.17 25.01 15.00
N GLY A 391 -25.66 26.03 15.68
CA GLY A 391 -25.11 26.47 16.97
C GLY A 391 -26.17 26.81 18.02
N ASP A 392 -25.96 26.35 19.25
CA ASP A 392 -26.74 26.72 20.44
C ASP A 392 -26.13 27.96 21.11
N ASN A 393 -26.22 29.09 20.41
CA ASN A 393 -25.61 30.34 20.85
C ASN A 393 -26.54 31.19 21.72
N GLU A 394 -27.83 30.86 21.73
CA GLU A 394 -28.85 31.63 22.41
C GLU A 394 -28.85 31.32 23.92
N SER A 395 -29.56 32.13 24.70
CA SER A 395 -29.59 31.95 26.15
C SER A 395 -30.38 30.72 26.60
N THR A 396 -31.27 30.22 25.76
CA THR A 396 -32.07 29.03 26.02
C THR A 396 -31.35 27.82 25.43
N ASP A 397 -31.11 26.83 26.27
CA ASP A 397 -30.53 25.55 25.86
C ASP A 397 -31.44 24.79 24.87
N ASN A 398 -30.82 24.16 23.88
CA ASN A 398 -31.42 23.50 22.71
C ASN A 398 -32.12 24.45 21.71
N GLU A 399 -31.87 25.76 21.77
CA GLU A 399 -32.34 26.72 20.78
C GLU A 399 -31.30 26.90 19.66
N PHE A 400 -31.30 25.95 18.72
CA PHE A 400 -30.32 25.94 17.64
C PHE A 400 -30.66 26.92 16.52
N GLU A 401 -29.64 27.63 16.05
CA GLU A 401 -29.72 28.47 14.84
C GLU A 401 -28.56 28.16 13.89
N THR A 402 -28.75 28.44 12.61
CA THR A 402 -27.68 28.45 11.62
C THR A 402 -26.83 29.70 11.81
N TYR A 403 -25.57 29.50 12.12
CA TYR A 403 -24.54 30.52 12.20
C TYR A 403 -23.55 30.39 11.05
N GLY A 404 -22.78 31.44 10.81
CA GLY A 404 -21.66 31.37 9.90
C GLY A 404 -20.59 32.43 10.14
N ARG A 405 -19.39 32.17 9.61
CA ARG A 405 -18.25 33.08 9.69
C ARG A 405 -17.43 33.03 8.42
N PHE A 406 -17.00 34.20 8.00
CA PHE A 406 -16.07 34.31 6.88
C PHE A 406 -14.65 34.00 7.34
N VAL A 407 -13.92 33.23 6.53
CA VAL A 407 -12.53 32.85 6.76
C VAL A 407 -11.71 33.33 5.57
N GLY A 408 -10.65 34.07 5.82
CA GLY A 408 -9.74 34.56 4.78
C GLY A 408 -8.91 33.42 4.18
N PRO A 409 -8.19 33.68 3.07
CA PRO A 409 -7.44 32.65 2.35
C PRO A 409 -6.28 32.06 3.17
N THR A 410 -5.84 32.75 4.22
CA THR A 410 -4.78 32.28 5.13
C THR A 410 -5.31 31.59 6.40
N GLY A 411 -6.64 31.44 6.55
CA GLY A 411 -7.29 30.93 7.76
C GLY A 411 -7.65 32.02 8.77
N ALA A 412 -7.37 33.30 8.48
CA ALA A 412 -7.71 34.40 9.37
C ALA A 412 -9.24 34.64 9.40
N LEU A 413 -9.83 34.64 10.60
CA LEU A 413 -11.25 34.87 10.81
C LEU A 413 -11.64 36.32 10.45
N GLN A 414 -12.68 36.49 9.64
CA GLN A 414 -13.12 37.78 9.14
C GLN A 414 -14.37 38.24 9.86
N GLY A 415 -14.25 39.34 10.60
CA GLY A 415 -15.36 39.90 11.36
C GLY A 415 -15.84 39.00 12.51
N ILE A 416 -17.08 39.24 12.93
CA ILE A 416 -17.80 38.44 13.92
C ILE A 416 -18.62 37.35 13.21
N GLN A 417 -19.00 36.30 13.93
CA GLN A 417 -19.98 35.34 13.43
C GLN A 417 -21.34 36.01 13.18
N LEU A 418 -22.08 35.48 12.21
CA LEU A 418 -23.38 35.94 11.76
C LEU A 418 -24.42 34.88 12.13
N ARG A 419 -25.51 35.27 12.80
CA ARG A 419 -26.73 34.47 12.85
C ARG A 419 -27.44 34.59 11.50
N ILE A 420 -27.60 33.48 10.80
CA ILE A 420 -28.10 33.41 9.42
C ILE A 420 -29.59 33.06 9.41
N SER A 421 -30.02 32.14 10.27
CA SER A 421 -31.42 31.79 10.44
C SER A 421 -32.06 32.52 11.61
N GLN A 422 -33.38 32.55 11.61
CA GLN A 422 -34.19 32.98 12.72
C GLN A 422 -35.41 32.07 12.73
N MET A 423 -35.44 31.09 13.61
CA MET A 423 -36.56 30.20 13.80
C MET A 423 -37.35 30.60 15.04
N GLY A 424 -38.63 30.90 14.86
CA GLY A 424 -39.48 31.36 15.95
C GLY A 424 -39.00 32.66 16.60
N THR A 425 -39.30 32.80 17.89
CA THR A 425 -38.88 33.92 18.73
C THR A 425 -37.77 33.49 19.67
N ASP A 426 -36.77 34.35 19.86
CA ASP A 426 -35.67 34.09 20.80
C ASP A 426 -36.18 33.62 22.18
N GLY A 427 -35.61 32.53 22.67
CA GLY A 427 -35.97 31.84 23.89
C GLY A 427 -36.92 30.64 23.71
N ASP A 428 -37.22 30.23 22.47
CA ASP A 428 -38.11 29.11 22.17
C ASP A 428 -37.35 27.90 21.62
N ALA A 429 -37.00 26.95 22.49
CA ALA A 429 -36.29 25.73 22.12
C ALA A 429 -37.08 24.80 21.17
N ASN A 430 -38.38 25.01 20.95
CA ASN A 430 -39.15 24.24 19.97
C ASN A 430 -38.96 24.77 18.55
N SER A 431 -38.45 25.99 18.39
CA SER A 431 -38.14 26.57 17.10
C SER A 431 -36.63 26.48 16.88
N SER A 432 -36.19 25.70 15.89
CA SER A 432 -34.75 25.45 15.71
C SER A 432 -34.35 25.26 14.25
N ALA A 433 -33.10 25.57 13.93
CA ALA A 433 -32.47 25.29 12.65
C ALA A 433 -31.40 24.20 12.79
N SER A 434 -31.37 23.28 11.83
CA SER A 434 -30.40 22.18 11.79
C SER A 434 -29.95 21.86 10.36
N ASN A 435 -28.86 21.09 10.26
CA ASN A 435 -28.31 20.58 9.00
C ASN A 435 -28.10 21.65 7.91
N PRO A 436 -27.31 22.70 8.18
CA PRO A 436 -27.08 23.73 7.18
C PRO A 436 -26.20 23.23 6.03
N ALA A 437 -26.47 23.75 4.83
CA ALA A 437 -25.65 23.56 3.65
C ALA A 437 -25.48 24.89 2.89
N LEU A 438 -24.36 25.08 2.19
CA LEU A 438 -24.16 26.28 1.37
C LEU A 438 -23.51 26.04 0.00
N ALA A 439 -23.82 26.92 -0.95
CA ALA A 439 -23.11 27.00 -2.23
C ALA A 439 -22.88 28.45 -2.67
N TYR A 440 -21.77 28.68 -3.38
CA TYR A 440 -21.40 30.00 -3.90
C TYR A 440 -21.80 30.19 -5.37
N SER A 441 -22.37 31.36 -5.67
CA SER A 441 -22.63 31.85 -7.03
C SER A 441 -21.57 32.87 -7.44
N ALA A 442 -20.72 32.47 -8.40
CA ALA A 442 -19.70 33.36 -8.96
C ALA A 442 -20.29 34.44 -9.88
N THR A 443 -21.58 34.39 -10.22
CA THR A 443 -22.23 35.43 -11.05
C THR A 443 -22.80 36.55 -10.19
N SER A 444 -23.45 36.23 -9.07
CA SER A 444 -24.04 37.24 -8.17
C SER A 444 -23.13 37.63 -7.00
N ASN A 445 -22.00 36.95 -6.84
CA ASN A 445 -21.07 37.11 -5.72
C ASN A 445 -21.73 36.91 -4.35
N GLU A 446 -22.53 35.86 -4.25
CA GLU A 446 -23.30 35.52 -3.07
C GLU A 446 -23.26 34.03 -2.81
N PHE A 447 -23.42 33.67 -1.54
CA PHE A 447 -23.74 32.33 -1.12
C PHE A 447 -25.26 32.19 -0.97
N LEU A 448 -25.80 31.03 -1.30
CA LEU A 448 -27.07 30.58 -0.75
C LEU A 448 -26.75 29.64 0.39
N VAL A 449 -27.33 29.90 1.57
CA VAL A 449 -27.31 29.02 2.72
C VAL A 449 -28.72 28.48 2.90
N VAL A 450 -28.86 27.17 3.09
CA VAL A 450 -30.13 26.50 3.35
C VAL A 450 -30.02 25.67 4.61
N TRP A 451 -31.14 25.46 5.29
CA TRP A 451 -31.21 24.67 6.52
C TRP A 451 -32.60 24.06 6.65
N GLN A 452 -32.68 22.99 7.43
CA GLN A 452 -33.93 22.44 7.92
C GLN A 452 -34.36 23.27 9.14
N GLY A 453 -35.60 23.76 9.16
CA GLY A 453 -36.13 24.58 10.24
C GLY A 453 -37.45 24.05 10.78
N ASP A 454 -37.60 24.11 12.09
CA ASP A 454 -38.87 23.97 12.81
C ASP A 454 -39.33 25.36 13.26
N GLU A 455 -40.57 25.74 12.98
CA GLU A 455 -41.18 26.92 13.58
C GLU A 455 -42.65 26.67 13.92
N GLY A 456 -43.00 26.82 15.21
CA GLY A 456 -44.38 26.70 15.70
C GLY A 456 -45.30 27.88 15.35
N LEU A 457 -44.96 28.68 14.34
CA LEU A 457 -45.70 29.87 13.91
C LEU A 457 -46.63 29.54 12.75
N ALA A 458 -47.94 29.61 13.01
CA ALA A 458 -48.97 29.35 12.02
C ALA A 458 -48.71 30.10 10.68
N PRO A 459 -48.77 29.41 9.53
CA PRO A 459 -49.43 28.12 9.31
C PRO A 459 -48.65 26.88 9.74
N LEU A 460 -47.35 26.99 9.97
CA LEU A 460 -46.47 25.90 10.38
C LEU A 460 -46.78 25.46 11.81
N VAL A 461 -46.64 24.16 12.06
CA VAL A 461 -46.85 23.55 13.38
C VAL A 461 -45.55 23.04 13.96
N ASP A 462 -45.45 23.03 15.29
CA ASP A 462 -44.32 22.44 16.00
C ASP A 462 -44.06 20.98 15.59
N ASN A 463 -42.80 20.60 15.37
CA ASN A 463 -42.34 19.34 14.79
C ASN A 463 -42.71 19.15 13.30
N GLU A 464 -42.92 20.23 12.55
CA GLU A 464 -43.02 20.19 11.10
C GLU A 464 -41.79 20.85 10.49
N PHE A 465 -40.95 20.05 9.83
CA PHE A 465 -39.69 20.54 9.29
C PHE A 465 -39.82 20.99 7.84
N GLU A 466 -39.39 22.21 7.56
CA GLU A 466 -39.32 22.78 6.22
C GLU A 466 -37.90 23.26 5.90
N ILE A 467 -37.56 23.31 4.61
CA ILE A 467 -36.31 23.88 4.14
C ILE A 467 -36.46 25.38 4.00
N PHE A 468 -35.59 26.10 4.68
CA PHE A 468 -35.44 27.55 4.56
C PHE A 468 -34.10 27.90 3.91
N GLY A 469 -33.97 29.15 3.49
CA GLY A 469 -32.70 29.66 3.00
C GLY A 469 -32.54 31.15 3.14
N GLN A 470 -31.29 31.59 3.07
CA GLN A 470 -30.87 32.98 3.11
C GLN A 470 -29.70 33.19 2.17
N ARG A 471 -29.75 34.25 1.35
CA ARG A 471 -28.60 34.67 0.55
C ARG A 471 -27.66 35.49 1.42
N ILE A 472 -26.36 35.28 1.26
CA ILE A 472 -25.29 36.00 1.96
C ILE A 472 -24.39 36.66 0.91
N SER A 473 -24.20 37.97 0.99
CA SER A 473 -23.28 38.67 0.10
C SER A 473 -21.84 38.40 0.51
N ALA A 474 -21.02 37.90 -0.41
CA ALA A 474 -19.59 37.72 -0.15
C ALA A 474 -18.87 39.07 -0.02
N ALA A 475 -19.37 40.12 -0.68
CA ALA A 475 -18.75 41.45 -0.66
C ALA A 475 -18.98 42.20 0.67
N SER A 476 -20.21 42.16 1.21
CA SER A 476 -20.53 42.83 2.47
C SER A 476 -20.42 41.95 3.71
N ARG A 477 -20.25 40.62 3.52
CA ARG A 477 -20.24 39.61 4.58
C ARG A 477 -21.50 39.65 5.45
N ASN A 478 -22.65 39.85 4.81
CA ASN A 478 -23.94 40.01 5.50
C ASN A 478 -25.09 39.41 4.68
N THR A 479 -26.26 39.27 5.30
CA THR A 479 -27.48 38.79 4.64
C THR A 479 -27.86 39.72 3.48
N ALA A 480 -28.33 39.09 2.40
CA ALA A 480 -28.77 39.74 1.18
C ALA A 480 -30.24 39.37 0.92
N GLY A 481 -31.14 40.34 1.13
CA GLY A 481 -32.58 40.11 1.04
C GLY A 481 -33.13 39.33 2.23
N SER A 482 -34.39 38.88 2.11
CA SER A 482 -35.12 38.20 3.18
C SER A 482 -34.91 36.68 3.18
N ARG A 483 -35.09 36.06 4.35
CA ARG A 483 -35.25 34.60 4.53
C ARG A 483 -36.34 34.08 3.61
N MET A 484 -36.13 32.91 3.02
CA MET A 484 -37.08 32.24 2.13
C MET A 484 -37.42 30.86 2.67
N GLN A 485 -38.70 30.47 2.60
CA GLN A 485 -39.12 29.08 2.73
C GLN A 485 -39.09 28.44 1.34
N ILE A 486 -38.39 27.32 1.19
CA ILE A 486 -38.12 26.65 -0.08
C ILE A 486 -39.08 25.48 -0.30
N SER A 487 -39.37 24.69 0.73
CA SER A 487 -40.31 23.58 0.67
C SER A 487 -41.67 23.93 1.28
N MET A 488 -42.70 23.19 0.87
CA MET A 488 -44.07 23.28 1.34
C MET A 488 -44.63 21.86 1.39
N MET A 489 -44.14 21.06 2.32
CA MET A 489 -44.61 19.70 2.54
C MET A 489 -45.98 19.75 3.25
N GLY A 490 -46.77 18.66 3.24
CA GLY A 490 -48.03 18.61 3.99
C GLY A 490 -49.24 19.39 3.44
N GLY A 491 -49.17 20.01 2.25
CA GLY A 491 -50.33 20.62 1.58
C GLY A 491 -50.37 22.15 1.66
N ALA A 492 -51.51 22.75 2.03
CA ALA A 492 -51.67 24.20 2.00
C ALA A 492 -50.87 24.89 3.14
N ASN A 493 -49.59 25.16 2.85
CA ASN A 493 -48.62 25.92 3.64
C ASN A 493 -47.92 25.19 4.80
N GLY A 494 -47.78 23.86 4.77
CA GLY A 494 -47.16 23.13 5.87
C GLY A 494 -48.01 23.28 7.14
N ALA A 495 -49.00 22.42 7.31
CA ALA A 495 -49.76 22.37 8.57
C ALA A 495 -49.99 20.92 9.00
N ASP A 496 -49.10 20.03 8.58
CA ASP A 496 -49.20 18.59 8.83
C ASP A 496 -47.82 18.02 9.15
N ALA A 497 -47.51 17.96 10.44
CA ALA A 497 -46.28 17.39 11.03
C ALA A 497 -46.00 15.92 10.67
N ASN A 498 -46.83 15.27 9.84
CA ASN A 498 -46.50 13.96 9.26
C ASN A 498 -45.69 14.07 7.96
N TYR A 499 -45.47 15.28 7.44
CA TYR A 499 -44.73 15.53 6.22
C TYR A 499 -43.59 16.51 6.46
N ASP A 500 -42.38 15.99 6.49
CA ASP A 500 -41.18 16.78 6.72
C ASP A 500 -40.34 16.92 5.45
N ALA A 501 -39.55 17.98 5.40
CA ALA A 501 -38.41 18.14 4.52
C ALA A 501 -37.13 18.17 5.34
N ASN A 502 -36.25 17.20 5.13
CA ASN A 502 -35.07 17.01 5.96
C ASN A 502 -33.76 17.09 5.16
N SER A 503 -32.65 17.34 5.88
CA SER A 503 -31.28 17.19 5.36
C SER A 503 -31.05 17.87 4.00
N PRO A 504 -31.19 19.21 3.91
CA PRO A 504 -31.07 19.90 2.65
C PRO A 504 -29.63 19.83 2.09
N ASP A 505 -29.53 19.83 0.77
CA ASP A 505 -28.27 20.02 0.05
C ASP A 505 -28.52 20.91 -1.18
N LEU A 506 -27.46 21.54 -1.70
CA LEU A 506 -27.58 22.45 -2.82
C LEU A 506 -26.31 22.53 -3.68
N ALA A 507 -26.54 22.82 -4.96
CA ALA A 507 -25.47 23.09 -5.92
C ALA A 507 -25.79 24.31 -6.77
N TRP A 508 -24.75 25.05 -7.16
CA TRP A 508 -24.87 26.17 -8.09
C TRP A 508 -24.56 25.74 -9.53
N ASN A 509 -25.45 26.09 -10.46
CA ASN A 509 -25.26 25.89 -11.89
C ASN A 509 -24.81 27.21 -12.55
N SER A 510 -23.55 27.26 -12.96
CA SER A 510 -22.97 28.45 -13.60
C SER A 510 -23.57 28.78 -14.98
N ALA A 511 -24.09 27.80 -15.71
CA ALA A 511 -24.64 27.99 -17.05
C ALA A 511 -26.03 28.63 -17.03
N ALA A 512 -26.84 28.29 -16.02
CA ALA A 512 -28.18 28.84 -15.84
C ALA A 512 -28.24 29.99 -14.83
N ASN A 513 -27.16 30.20 -14.05
CA ASN A 513 -27.13 31.10 -12.90
C ASN A 513 -28.26 30.81 -11.89
N THR A 514 -28.41 29.54 -11.51
CA THR A 514 -29.43 29.08 -10.58
C THR A 514 -28.84 28.13 -9.54
N PHE A 515 -29.47 28.08 -8.37
CA PHE A 515 -29.24 27.02 -7.40
C PHE A 515 -30.26 25.90 -7.62
N LEU A 516 -29.83 24.66 -7.47
CA LEU A 516 -30.71 23.52 -7.26
C LEU A 516 -30.62 23.15 -5.78
N VAL A 517 -31.76 23.12 -5.10
CA VAL A 517 -31.88 22.69 -3.70
C VAL A 517 -32.65 21.38 -3.69
N VAL A 518 -32.16 20.42 -2.91
CA VAL A 518 -32.77 19.10 -2.72
C VAL A 518 -32.93 18.82 -1.23
N TRP A 519 -33.87 17.95 -0.88
CA TRP A 519 -34.15 17.52 0.49
C TRP A 519 -34.71 16.09 0.47
N GLY A 520 -34.61 15.44 1.62
CA GLY A 520 -35.09 14.07 1.88
C GLY A 520 -36.49 14.02 2.45
#